data_AF-R7LPT5-F1
#
_entry.id   AF-R7LPT5-F1
#
_cell.length_a   1.000
_cell.length_b   1.000
_cell.length_c   1.000
_cell.angle_alpha   90.00
_cell.angle_beta   90.00
_cell.angle_gamma   90.00
#
_symmetry.space_group_name_H-M   'P 1'
#
loop_
_entity.id
_entity.type
_entity.pdbx_description
1 polymer ?
#
loop_
_entity_poly.entity_id
_entity_poly.type
_entity_poly.pdbx_seq_one_letter_code
_entity_poly.pdbx_strand_id
1 'polypeptide(L)'
;MENYFIIHGSFGSPFGNWFSWVQDFISTDGKQVYVPQFPIGVDYQNYENWSKLLKYYLDLGLINENTTIIAHSIAPVFVCKFLVQNKVKVKKLIFVCGFNNYLGINEEYDTVNRTMYFDNLEDVKQYANEIICFYSDNDPYVKYEVEKDFANKIATEQILIPNAGHINSESGYDTFEDIVNYI
;
A
#
# COMPACT_ATOMS: atom_id res chain seq x y z
N MET A 1 7.57 -12.84 16.25
CA MET A 1 8.21 -13.15 14.96
C MET A 1 7.74 -12.08 14.00
N GLU A 2 8.66 -11.47 13.25
CA GLU A 2 8.30 -10.42 12.31
C GLU A 2 7.62 -11.02 11.09
N ASN A 3 6.59 -10.34 10.59
CA ASN A 3 5.84 -10.78 9.43
C ASN A 3 5.48 -9.60 8.53
N TYR A 4 5.24 -9.89 7.26
CA TYR A 4 5.03 -8.89 6.23
C TYR A 4 3.68 -9.14 5.55
N PHE A 5 2.98 -8.06 5.23
CA PHE A 5 1.84 -8.08 4.32
C PHE A 5 2.18 -7.26 3.09
N ILE A 6 1.99 -7.82 1.89
CA ILE A 6 2.13 -7.09 0.63
C ILE A 6 0.74 -6.97 0.01
N ILE A 7 0.28 -5.74 -0.19
CA ILE A 7 -1.07 -5.42 -0.66
C ILE A 7 -1.00 -4.72 -2.02
N HIS A 8 -1.62 -5.35 -3.02
CA HIS A 8 -1.65 -4.86 -4.39
C HIS A 8 -2.56 -3.63 -4.57
N GLY A 9 -2.33 -2.90 -5.66
CA GLY A 9 -3.15 -1.76 -6.08
C GLY A 9 -4.49 -2.13 -6.72
N SER A 10 -5.13 -1.13 -7.34
CA SER A 10 -6.41 -1.30 -8.04
C SER A 10 -6.33 -2.36 -9.13
N PHE A 11 -7.33 -3.24 -9.18
CA PHE A 11 -7.46 -4.33 -10.16
C PHE A 11 -6.23 -5.25 -10.25
N GLY A 12 -5.38 -5.23 -9.23
CA GLY A 12 -4.12 -5.96 -9.18
C GLY A 12 -4.26 -7.39 -8.68
N SER A 13 -3.11 -8.04 -8.49
CA SER A 13 -3.02 -9.39 -7.94
C SER A 13 -1.75 -9.55 -7.09
N PRO A 14 -1.67 -10.60 -6.25
CA PRO A 14 -0.47 -10.97 -5.51
C PRO A 14 0.80 -11.22 -6.34
N PHE A 15 0.65 -11.45 -7.64
CA PHE A 15 1.74 -11.84 -8.54
C PHE A 15 2.11 -10.73 -9.53
N GLY A 16 1.49 -9.55 -9.42
CA GLY A 16 1.81 -8.41 -10.27
C GLY A 16 3.04 -7.64 -9.82
N ASN A 17 3.60 -6.81 -10.70
CA ASN A 17 4.69 -5.89 -10.39
C ASN A 17 5.88 -6.64 -9.76
N TRP A 18 6.46 -6.04 -8.74
CA TRP A 18 7.58 -6.53 -7.96
C TRP A 18 7.16 -7.38 -6.75
N PHE A 19 5.86 -7.67 -6.56
CA PHE A 19 5.36 -8.27 -5.32
C PHE A 19 5.96 -9.66 -5.05
N SER A 20 6.02 -10.52 -6.08
CA SER A 20 6.62 -11.85 -5.95
C SER A 20 8.12 -11.77 -5.68
N TRP A 21 8.83 -10.84 -6.32
CA TRP A 21 10.26 -10.65 -6.08
C TRP A 21 10.53 -10.21 -4.64
N VAL A 22 9.76 -9.25 -4.11
CA VAL A 22 9.88 -8.80 -2.71
C VAL A 22 9.48 -9.91 -1.74
N GLN A 23 8.44 -10.69 -2.06
CA GLN A 23 8.05 -11.85 -1.27
C GLN A 23 9.19 -12.86 -1.14
N ASP A 24 9.83 -13.21 -2.26
CA ASP A 24 10.95 -14.17 -2.30
C ASP A 24 12.17 -13.63 -1.53
N PHE A 25 12.48 -12.34 -1.71
CA PHE A 25 13.56 -11.66 -0.98
C PHE A 25 13.35 -11.76 0.54
N ILE A 26 12.18 -11.37 1.04
CA ILE A 26 11.87 -11.39 2.48
C ILE A 26 11.82 -12.83 3.02
N SER A 27 11.25 -13.76 2.26
CA SER A 27 11.10 -15.15 2.69
C SER A 27 12.43 -15.90 2.80
N THR A 28 13.43 -15.50 2.00
CA THR A 28 14.78 -16.08 2.03
C THR A 28 15.47 -15.85 3.39
N ASP A 29 15.13 -14.77 4.09
CA ASP A 29 15.59 -14.48 5.46
C ASP A 29 14.81 -15.26 6.55
N GLY A 30 13.92 -16.18 6.16
CA GLY A 30 13.09 -16.96 7.07
C GLY A 30 11.94 -16.17 7.72
N LYS A 31 11.64 -14.97 7.21
CA LYS A 31 10.52 -14.14 7.67
C LYS A 31 9.21 -14.59 7.00
N GLN A 32 8.08 -14.40 7.68
CA GLN A 32 6.77 -14.78 7.14
C GLN A 32 6.19 -13.66 6.26
N VAL A 33 5.70 -13.99 5.07
CA VAL A 33 5.12 -13.03 4.13
C VAL A 33 3.73 -13.48 3.70
N TYR A 34 2.77 -12.56 3.73
CA TYR A 34 1.41 -12.75 3.27
C TYR A 34 1.13 -11.81 2.10
N VAL A 35 0.70 -12.36 0.97
CA VAL A 35 0.32 -11.57 -0.21
C VAL A 35 -1.12 -11.93 -0.60
N PRO A 36 -2.13 -11.45 0.15
CA PRO A 36 -3.52 -11.82 -0.10
C PRO A 36 -4.03 -11.24 -1.43
N GLN A 37 -4.84 -12.03 -2.14
CA GLN A 37 -5.66 -11.50 -3.23
C GLN A 37 -6.86 -10.76 -2.62
N PHE A 38 -6.91 -9.45 -2.80
CA PHE A 38 -8.09 -8.67 -2.45
C PHE A 38 -9.16 -8.75 -3.55
N PRO A 39 -10.45 -8.55 -3.22
CA PRO A 39 -11.50 -8.46 -4.23
C PRO A 39 -11.24 -7.35 -5.25
N ILE A 40 -11.38 -7.66 -6.53
CA ILE A 40 -11.17 -6.73 -7.66
C ILE A 40 -12.44 -6.54 -8.48
N GLY A 41 -12.51 -5.45 -9.23
CA GLY A 41 -13.69 -5.08 -10.04
C GLY A 41 -14.55 -4.01 -9.36
N VAL A 42 -15.24 -3.19 -10.16
CA VAL A 42 -15.92 -1.95 -9.72
C VAL A 42 -16.92 -2.15 -8.57
N ASP A 43 -17.59 -3.31 -8.51
CA ASP A 43 -18.56 -3.63 -7.45
C ASP A 43 -17.95 -4.33 -6.22
N TYR A 44 -16.74 -4.88 -6.36
CA TYR A 44 -16.12 -5.72 -5.34
C TYR A 44 -14.94 -5.04 -4.66
N GLN A 45 -14.19 -4.22 -5.39
CA GLN A 45 -13.06 -3.44 -4.89
C GLN A 45 -13.58 -2.18 -4.20
N ASN A 46 -13.98 -2.36 -2.95
CA ASN A 46 -14.38 -1.26 -2.08
C ASN A 46 -13.80 -1.45 -0.67
N TYR A 47 -13.80 -0.37 0.09
CA TYR A 47 -13.28 -0.36 1.45
C TYR A 47 -13.92 -1.45 2.32
N GLU A 48 -15.23 -1.63 2.26
CA GLU A 48 -15.95 -2.60 3.09
C GLU A 48 -15.48 -4.03 2.83
N ASN A 49 -15.35 -4.41 1.56
CA ASN A 49 -14.92 -5.76 1.18
C ASN A 49 -13.44 -5.99 1.48
N TRP A 50 -12.58 -5.02 1.19
CA TRP A 50 -11.16 -5.12 1.53
C TRP A 50 -10.94 -5.16 3.05
N SER A 51 -11.69 -4.34 3.80
CA SER A 51 -11.64 -4.29 5.26
C SER A 51 -12.09 -5.61 5.87
N LYS A 52 -13.17 -6.25 5.36
CA LYS A 52 -13.58 -7.59 5.81
C LYS A 52 -12.47 -8.63 5.64
N LEU A 53 -11.78 -8.63 4.50
CA LEU A 53 -10.68 -9.56 4.26
C LEU A 53 -9.51 -9.30 5.21
N LEU A 54 -9.04 -8.05 5.31
CA LEU A 54 -7.89 -7.72 6.17
C LEU A 54 -8.22 -7.92 7.65
N LYS A 55 -9.49 -7.70 8.05
CA LYS A 55 -9.99 -7.98 9.40
C LYS A 55 -9.90 -9.46 9.76
N TYR A 56 -10.11 -10.36 8.80
CA TYR A 56 -9.93 -11.79 9.03
C TYR A 56 -8.47 -12.12 9.40
N TYR A 57 -7.49 -11.55 8.69
CA TYR A 57 -6.07 -11.71 9.04
C TYR A 57 -5.73 -11.11 10.41
N LEU A 58 -6.31 -9.94 10.75
CA LEU A 58 -6.19 -9.34 12.07
C LEU A 58 -6.74 -10.26 13.17
N ASP A 59 -7.92 -10.84 12.98
CA ASP A 59 -8.58 -11.70 13.97
C ASP A 59 -7.85 -13.03 14.20
N LEU A 60 -7.09 -13.49 13.20
CA LEU A 60 -6.15 -14.61 13.35
C LEU A 60 -4.85 -14.23 14.07
N GLY A 61 -4.66 -12.95 14.43
CA GLY A 61 -3.45 -12.44 15.08
C GLY A 61 -2.26 -12.25 14.12
N LEU A 62 -2.48 -12.34 12.81
CA LEU A 62 -1.43 -12.22 11.80
C LEU A 62 -1.02 -10.77 11.55
N ILE A 63 -1.86 -9.80 11.91
CA ILE A 63 -1.53 -8.38 11.87
C ILE A 63 -1.45 -7.87 13.30
N ASN A 64 -0.26 -7.44 13.71
CA ASN A 64 0.02 -6.99 15.07
C ASN A 64 1.20 -6.01 15.08
N GLU A 65 1.66 -5.62 16.27
CA GLU A 65 2.74 -4.64 16.45
C GLU A 65 4.09 -5.06 15.86
N ASN A 66 4.28 -6.33 15.46
CA ASN A 66 5.49 -6.81 14.78
C ASN A 66 5.34 -6.89 13.25
N THR A 67 4.19 -6.48 12.71
CA THR A 67 3.88 -6.60 11.28
C THR A 67 4.37 -5.38 10.52
N THR A 68 5.02 -5.60 9.37
CA THR A 68 5.29 -4.57 8.36
C THR A 68 4.28 -4.70 7.23
N ILE A 69 3.60 -3.62 6.86
CA ILE A 69 2.67 -3.62 5.71
C ILE A 69 3.30 -2.84 4.57
N ILE A 70 3.47 -3.51 3.43
CA ILE A 70 3.91 -2.97 2.15
C ILE A 70 2.66 -2.83 1.27
N ALA A 71 2.34 -1.63 0.79
CA ALA A 71 1.13 -1.38 0.02
C ALA A 71 1.39 -0.50 -1.20
N HIS A 72 0.79 -0.85 -2.33
CA HIS A 72 0.97 -0.17 -3.62
C HIS A 72 -0.30 0.57 -4.08
N SER A 73 -0.11 1.74 -4.70
CA SER A 73 -1.14 2.50 -5.41
C SER A 73 -2.32 2.95 -4.52
N ILE A 74 -3.51 2.37 -4.68
CA ILE A 74 -4.69 2.66 -3.85
C ILE A 74 -4.61 2.05 -2.44
N ALA A 75 -3.79 1.02 -2.24
CA ALA A 75 -3.74 0.28 -0.99
C ALA A 75 -3.21 1.08 0.22
N PRO A 76 -2.23 2.01 0.08
CA PRO A 76 -1.82 2.91 1.15
C PRO A 76 -2.96 3.62 1.87
N VAL A 77 -3.88 4.29 1.16
CA VAL A 77 -5.01 4.98 1.81
C VAL A 77 -5.97 3.99 2.48
N PHE A 78 -6.20 2.83 1.85
CA PHE A 78 -6.97 1.74 2.45
C PHE A 78 -6.37 1.28 3.78
N VAL A 79 -5.05 1.04 3.83
CA VAL A 79 -4.33 0.59 5.03
C VAL A 79 -4.42 1.66 6.11
N CYS A 80 -4.19 2.94 5.79
CA CYS A 80 -4.36 4.03 6.75
C CYS A 80 -5.76 4.03 7.38
N LYS A 81 -6.80 3.98 6.56
CA LYS A 81 -8.20 3.96 7.01
C LYS A 81 -8.49 2.74 7.88
N PHE A 82 -8.02 1.56 7.47
CA PHE A 82 -8.23 0.31 8.20
C PHE A 82 -7.57 0.33 9.59
N LEU A 83 -6.30 0.73 9.67
CA LEU A 83 -5.56 0.76 10.94
C LEU A 83 -6.18 1.75 11.92
N VAL A 84 -6.57 2.94 11.45
CA VAL A 84 -7.20 3.96 12.31
C VAL A 84 -8.55 3.48 12.83
N GLN A 85 -9.43 2.98 11.95
CA GLN A 85 -10.77 2.54 12.36
C GLN A 85 -10.75 1.34 13.32
N ASN A 86 -9.81 0.42 13.15
CA ASN A 86 -9.68 -0.77 14.00
C ASN A 86 -8.71 -0.57 15.18
N LYS A 87 -8.08 0.60 15.28
CA LYS A 87 -7.07 0.94 16.29
C LYS A 87 -5.91 -0.06 16.37
N VAL A 88 -5.44 -0.51 15.22
CA VAL A 88 -4.42 -1.56 15.10
C VAL A 88 -3.05 -0.92 14.94
N LYS A 89 -2.13 -1.26 15.84
CA LYS A 89 -0.72 -0.86 15.71
C LYS A 89 0.06 -1.88 14.92
N VAL A 90 0.96 -1.39 14.07
CA VAL A 90 1.89 -2.18 13.26
C VAL A 90 3.31 -1.63 13.42
N LYS A 91 4.31 -2.45 13.11
CA LYS A 91 5.72 -2.08 13.23
C LYS A 91 6.07 -0.93 12.30
N LYS A 92 5.73 -1.09 11.02
CA LYS A 92 6.18 -0.23 9.92
C LYS A 92 5.19 -0.26 8.76
N LEU A 93 5.08 0.86 8.06
CA LEU A 93 4.35 1.01 6.81
C LEU A 93 5.34 1.38 5.70
N ILE A 94 5.23 0.69 4.57
CA ILE A 94 5.97 1.01 3.35
C ILE A 94 4.93 1.20 2.24
N PHE A 95 4.78 2.44 1.78
CA PHE A 95 3.79 2.83 0.80
C PHE A 95 4.45 3.21 -0.51
N VAL A 96 3.94 2.69 -1.61
CA VAL A 96 4.50 2.89 -2.95
C VAL A 96 3.41 3.47 -3.84
N CYS A 97 3.64 4.67 -4.40
CA CYS A 97 2.67 5.40 -5.23
C CYS A 97 1.33 5.66 -4.51
N GLY A 98 1.39 6.00 -3.23
CA GLY A 98 0.20 6.24 -2.40
C GLY A 98 -0.48 7.56 -2.71
N PHE A 99 -1.82 7.57 -2.73
CA PHE A 99 -2.62 8.76 -2.93
C PHE A 99 -3.91 8.72 -2.12
N ASN A 100 -4.58 9.86 -1.98
CA ASN A 100 -5.88 9.98 -1.32
C ASN A 100 -6.78 10.96 -2.08
N ASN A 101 -8.08 10.66 -2.14
CA ASN A 101 -9.09 11.49 -2.80
C ASN A 101 -8.78 11.86 -4.27
N TYR A 102 -8.20 10.94 -5.05
CA TYR A 102 -7.82 11.20 -6.43
C TYR A 102 -8.86 10.64 -7.40
N LEU A 103 -9.33 11.48 -8.32
CA LEU A 103 -10.41 11.19 -9.27
C LEU A 103 -10.08 11.81 -10.63
N GLY A 104 -10.77 11.35 -11.68
CA GLY A 104 -10.60 11.80 -13.06
C GLY A 104 -9.69 10.92 -13.90
N ILE A 105 -9.41 9.68 -13.46
CA ILE A 105 -8.69 8.68 -14.27
C ILE A 105 -9.66 8.11 -15.32
N ASN A 106 -10.72 7.45 -14.84
CA ASN A 106 -11.91 7.02 -15.59
C ASN A 106 -12.99 6.58 -14.58
N GLU A 107 -14.19 6.26 -15.06
CA GLU A 107 -15.34 5.92 -14.20
C GLU A 107 -15.10 4.71 -13.28
N GLU A 108 -14.40 3.68 -13.76
CA GLU A 108 -14.12 2.47 -13.00
C GLU A 108 -13.17 2.74 -11.84
N TYR A 109 -12.05 3.43 -12.11
CA TYR A 109 -11.08 3.83 -11.10
C TYR A 109 -11.66 4.85 -10.11
N ASP A 110 -12.43 5.81 -10.61
CA ASP A 110 -13.06 6.82 -9.75
C ASP A 110 -14.05 6.18 -8.78
N THR A 111 -14.79 5.16 -9.24
CA THR A 111 -15.73 4.42 -8.40
C THR A 111 -15.01 3.73 -7.24
N VAL A 112 -13.93 2.99 -7.51
CA VAL A 112 -13.17 2.31 -6.45
C VAL A 112 -12.45 3.30 -5.52
N ASN A 113 -11.85 4.36 -6.08
CA ASN A 113 -11.12 5.39 -5.32
C ASN A 113 -12.01 6.11 -4.30
N ARG A 114 -13.27 6.41 -4.66
CA ARG A 114 -14.21 7.07 -3.75
C ARG A 114 -14.44 6.28 -2.46
N THR A 115 -14.50 4.95 -2.55
CA THR A 115 -14.76 4.11 -1.38
C THR A 115 -13.58 4.09 -0.40
N MET A 116 -12.36 4.24 -0.91
CA MET A 116 -11.13 4.19 -0.13
C MET A 116 -10.79 5.52 0.55
N TYR A 117 -11.42 6.63 0.14
CA TYR A 117 -11.19 7.96 0.70
C TYR A 117 -11.19 7.96 2.24
N PHE A 118 -10.24 8.70 2.79
CA PHE A 118 -10.07 8.87 4.23
C PHE A 118 -9.66 10.32 4.56
N ASP A 119 -10.50 11.02 5.30
CA ASP A 119 -10.31 12.43 5.68
C ASP A 119 -9.21 12.62 6.73
N ASN A 120 -9.10 11.70 7.70
CA ASN A 120 -8.17 11.81 8.83
C ASN A 120 -6.86 11.05 8.60
N LEU A 121 -6.27 11.19 7.41
CA LEU A 121 -5.12 10.40 6.98
C LEU A 121 -3.94 10.43 7.97
N GLU A 122 -3.68 11.57 8.60
CA GLU A 122 -2.57 11.74 9.56
C GLU A 122 -2.71 10.92 10.85
N ASP A 123 -3.92 10.49 11.21
CA ASP A 123 -4.15 9.66 12.41
C ASP A 123 -3.42 8.32 12.33
N VAL A 124 -3.04 7.86 11.12
CA VAL A 124 -2.24 6.66 10.94
C VAL A 124 -0.90 6.71 11.70
N LYS A 125 -0.35 7.91 11.96
CA LYS A 125 0.89 8.08 12.74
C LYS A 125 0.76 7.61 14.19
N GLN A 126 -0.46 7.45 14.71
CA GLN A 126 -0.70 6.86 16.04
C GLN A 126 -0.55 5.33 16.03
N TYR A 127 -0.52 4.73 14.84
CA TYR A 127 -0.61 3.29 14.60
C TYR A 127 0.62 2.69 13.93
N ALA A 128 1.54 3.52 13.44
CA ALA A 128 2.86 3.09 12.97
C ALA A 128 3.88 4.21 13.24
N ASN A 129 5.05 3.84 13.77
CA ASN A 129 6.11 4.79 14.08
C ASN A 129 7.03 5.08 12.89
N GLU A 130 7.07 4.17 11.90
CA GLU A 130 7.85 4.31 10.68
C GLU A 130 6.91 4.18 9.48
N ILE A 131 6.90 5.20 8.63
CA ILE A 131 6.08 5.28 7.42
C ILE A 131 6.98 5.75 6.28
N ILE A 132 7.38 4.81 5.43
CA ILE A 132 8.24 5.07 4.26
C ILE A 132 7.34 5.24 3.05
N CYS A 133 7.44 6.37 2.33
CA CYS A 133 6.66 6.61 1.12
C CYS A 133 7.58 6.73 -0.11
N PHE A 134 7.46 5.77 -1.03
CA PHE A 134 8.04 5.80 -2.36
C PHE A 134 7.06 6.41 -3.36
N TYR A 135 7.55 7.28 -4.24
CA TYR A 135 6.76 7.89 -5.31
C TYR A 135 7.66 8.33 -6.47
N SER A 136 7.05 8.70 -7.59
CA SER A 136 7.75 9.06 -8.83
C SER A 136 7.37 10.45 -9.32
N ASP A 137 8.24 11.09 -10.10
CA ASP A 137 7.99 12.40 -10.73
C ASP A 137 7.29 12.31 -12.10
N ASN A 138 7.13 11.10 -12.66
CA ASN A 138 6.53 10.87 -13.98
C ASN A 138 5.44 9.78 -14.00
N ASP A 139 4.77 9.55 -12.87
CA ASP A 139 3.66 8.62 -12.78
C ASP A 139 2.54 8.96 -13.80
N PRO A 140 2.18 8.03 -14.71
CA PRO A 140 1.20 8.29 -15.77
C PRO A 140 -0.26 8.27 -15.29
N TYR A 141 -0.53 7.77 -14.09
CA TYR A 141 -1.86 7.59 -13.53
C TYR A 141 -2.17 8.65 -12.48
N VAL A 142 -1.25 8.89 -11.55
CA VAL A 142 -1.41 9.80 -10.42
C VAL A 142 -0.45 10.97 -10.57
N LYS A 143 -0.96 12.20 -10.49
CA LYS A 143 -0.10 13.38 -10.60
C LYS A 143 0.93 13.41 -9.47
N TYR A 144 2.16 13.79 -9.79
CA TYR A 144 3.25 14.00 -8.83
C TYR A 144 2.83 14.75 -7.56
N GLU A 145 2.12 15.87 -7.69
CA GLU A 145 1.72 16.68 -6.54
C GLU A 145 0.74 15.96 -5.60
N VAL A 146 -0.01 14.98 -6.10
CA VAL A 146 -0.95 14.18 -5.30
C VAL A 146 -0.20 13.12 -4.50
N GLU A 147 0.74 12.41 -5.12
CA GLU A 147 1.59 11.45 -4.39
C GLU A 147 2.46 12.16 -3.35
N LYS A 148 3.01 13.31 -3.72
CA LYS A 148 3.80 14.16 -2.82
C LYS A 148 2.97 14.70 -1.67
N ASP A 149 1.74 15.16 -1.90
CA ASP A 149 0.85 15.61 -0.81
C ASP A 149 0.51 14.47 0.15
N PHE A 150 0.24 13.27 -0.37
CA PHE A 150 0.05 12.07 0.44
C PHE A 150 1.27 11.78 1.31
N ALA A 151 2.46 11.74 0.71
CA ALA A 151 3.71 11.51 1.41
C ALA A 151 4.00 12.60 2.46
N ASN A 152 3.81 13.88 2.13
CA ASN A 152 4.00 14.99 3.06
C ASN A 152 3.13 14.89 4.32
N LYS A 153 1.90 14.37 4.17
CA LYS A 153 0.97 14.23 5.29
C LYS A 153 1.41 13.14 6.27
N ILE A 154 1.89 12.00 5.80
CA ILE A 154 2.06 10.83 6.67
C ILE A 154 3.47 10.28 6.80
N ALA A 155 4.34 10.50 5.83
CA ALA A 155 5.63 9.84 5.78
C ALA A 155 6.54 10.33 6.92
N THR A 156 7.25 9.38 7.53
CA THR A 156 8.45 9.68 8.33
C THR A 156 9.68 9.79 7.43
N GLU A 157 9.69 9.09 6.30
CA GLU A 157 10.73 9.18 5.28
C GLU A 157 10.10 9.12 3.87
N GLN A 158 10.58 9.99 2.99
CA GLN A 158 10.08 10.15 1.62
C GLN A 158 11.18 9.81 0.62
N ILE A 159 10.87 8.92 -0.33
CA ILE A 159 11.79 8.46 -1.37
C ILE A 159 11.19 8.76 -2.74
N LEU A 160 11.72 9.78 -3.39
CA LEU A 160 11.42 10.07 -4.79
C LEU A 160 12.34 9.24 -5.68
N ILE A 161 11.78 8.41 -6.56
CA ILE A 161 12.53 7.69 -7.59
C ILE A 161 12.31 8.42 -8.92
N PRO A 162 13.32 9.11 -9.46
CA PRO A 162 13.16 9.86 -10.70
C PRO A 162 12.84 8.92 -11.88
N ASN A 163 11.85 9.31 -12.68
CA ASN A 163 11.42 8.63 -13.89
C ASN A 163 10.94 7.17 -13.72
N ALA A 164 10.37 6.82 -12.56
CA ALA A 164 9.98 5.46 -12.20
C ALA A 164 8.55 5.04 -12.62
N GLY A 165 7.82 5.88 -13.35
CA GLY A 165 6.41 5.68 -13.69
C GLY A 165 5.55 5.44 -12.44
N HIS A 166 4.68 4.43 -12.48
CA HIS A 166 3.86 4.04 -11.31
C HIS A 166 4.52 2.94 -10.44
N ILE A 167 5.84 2.76 -10.58
CA ILE A 167 6.62 1.71 -9.90
C ILE A 167 5.93 0.34 -10.05
N ASN A 168 5.52 0.04 -11.28
CA ASN A 168 4.77 -1.15 -11.68
C ASN A 168 5.48 -1.85 -12.86
N SER A 169 5.03 -3.06 -13.22
CA SER A 169 5.64 -3.81 -14.34
C SER A 169 5.64 -3.03 -15.66
N GLU A 170 4.59 -2.24 -15.94
CA GLU A 170 4.51 -1.41 -17.16
C GLU A 170 5.61 -0.34 -17.22
N SER A 171 6.11 0.07 -16.05
CA SER A 171 7.23 1.00 -15.89
C SER A 171 8.58 0.29 -15.72
N GLY A 172 8.62 -1.04 -15.90
CA GLY A 172 9.84 -1.87 -15.79
C GLY A 172 10.13 -2.43 -14.40
N TYR A 173 9.21 -2.32 -13.43
CA TYR A 173 9.39 -2.79 -12.06
C TYR A 173 8.77 -4.17 -11.83
N ASP A 174 9.42 -5.19 -12.40
CA ASP A 174 9.21 -6.61 -12.02
C ASP A 174 10.06 -6.99 -10.79
N THR A 175 11.03 -6.17 -10.44
CA THR A 175 11.81 -6.19 -9.20
C THR A 175 11.82 -4.78 -8.60
N PHE A 176 12.17 -4.67 -7.31
CA PHE A 176 12.23 -3.36 -6.66
C PHE A 176 13.34 -3.30 -5.62
N GLU A 177 14.58 -3.15 -6.06
CA GLU A 177 15.75 -3.24 -5.17
C GLU A 177 15.82 -2.11 -4.13
N ASP A 178 15.36 -0.90 -4.45
CA ASP A 178 15.40 0.23 -3.51
C ASP A 178 14.61 -0.03 -2.23
N ILE A 179 13.56 -0.86 -2.29
CA ILE A 179 12.73 -1.19 -1.13
C ILE A 179 13.49 -2.02 -0.08
N VAL A 180 14.56 -2.72 -0.47
CA VAL A 180 15.33 -3.63 0.39
C VAL A 180 15.94 -2.91 1.59
N ASN A 181 16.36 -1.66 1.41
CA ASN A 181 16.96 -0.86 2.49
C ASN A 181 15.98 -0.55 3.63
N TYR A 182 14.69 -0.82 3.43
CA TYR A 182 13.61 -0.46 4.36
C TYR A 182 12.90 -1.68 4.98
N ILE A 183 13.20 -2.88 4.48
CA ILE A 183 12.64 -4.18 4.91
C ILE A 183 13.33 -4.69 6.17
#